data_AF-A0A2V7PP00-F1
#
_entry.id   AF-A0A2V7PP00-F1
#
_cell.length_a   1.000
_cell.length_b   1.000
_cell.length_c   1.000
_cell.angle_alpha   90.00
_cell.angle_beta   90.00
_cell.angle_gamma   90.00
#
_symmetry.space_group_name_H-M   'P 1'
#
loop_
_entity.id
_entity.type
_entity.pdbx_description
1 polymer ?
#
loop_
_entity_poly.entity_id
_entity_poly.type
_entity_poly.pdbx_seq_one_letter_code
_entity_poly.pdbx_strand_id
1 'polypeptide(L)'
;MRGLVVLCAVLTACLAERGPFTNRMAHSGTRYLARAARQPVSWQPWGRDAFALAAKLDRPVLLYIGSDACRWCAETDRAIYTDPEIGSLINALFVPIRVDRDERPEVAQRYQAAVERLAGLHGWPLTVFLTADGSPFFGGTYFPGDDPITGRGLKQLLPEIAKRYRDQRPFILQQAALLRQLVLTTGESRGVLRAMLIRQGIDTLTRDLKDAVAARTTAGSVMHVAAASLLLTEYARYRDSAALAVAGRALDLMLDTTAIATAEDPPRLVRAALVGSLAKAWVVTGESRYRDAGRALVRDLSHELHDLAALTGDGAVFADQEAFIIENLILAAATLGEPSVEKRARAALDVLLQRTYARGWGVRHAIAGGSATSTPQGLLQDQVQVAAACLAAHQISNEPRYLAVAIDLAAIVERGYADSIGGYFDSAEPPPGLGDRTKHVFDDMLPGPNAEAARLLARLAEVTGDVSYRRRAQATLEAFAGTVGGTGLRATTFLAAARETLGTP
;
A
#
# COMPACT_ATOMS: atom_id res chain seq x y z
N MET A 1 45.05 55.26 -26.18
CA MET A 1 45.42 53.83 -26.12
C MET A 1 44.85 53.24 -24.84
N ARG A 2 44.05 52.17 -25.00
CA ARG A 2 43.63 51.09 -24.07
C ARG A 2 44.15 51.18 -22.62
N GLY A 3 43.39 50.92 -21.55
CA GLY A 3 42.06 50.35 -21.40
C GLY A 3 41.69 50.29 -19.91
N LEU A 4 40.39 50.39 -19.63
CA LEU A 4 39.79 50.33 -18.30
C LEU A 4 39.70 48.87 -17.86
N VAL A 5 40.42 48.48 -16.80
CA VAL A 5 40.29 47.15 -16.17
C VAL A 5 39.06 47.17 -15.26
N VAL A 6 37.97 46.58 -15.74
CA VAL A 6 36.80 46.26 -14.91
C VAL A 6 37.13 44.97 -14.16
N LEU A 7 37.44 45.09 -12.87
CA LEU A 7 37.59 43.96 -11.96
C LEU A 7 36.18 43.50 -11.55
N CYS A 8 35.57 42.63 -12.35
CA CYS A 8 34.31 42.00 -12.00
C CYS A 8 34.60 40.84 -11.02
N ALA A 9 34.41 41.10 -9.73
CA ALA A 9 34.37 40.08 -8.70
C ALA A 9 33.09 39.26 -8.84
N VAL A 10 33.11 38.24 -9.70
CA VAL A 10 32.16 37.12 -9.63
C VAL A 10 32.88 36.01 -8.90
N LEU A 11 32.65 35.95 -7.58
CA LEU A 11 32.91 34.76 -6.79
C LEU A 11 32.13 33.61 -7.43
N THR A 12 32.87 32.80 -8.18
CA THR A 12 32.50 31.48 -8.62
C THR A 12 32.05 30.66 -7.42
N ALA A 13 30.74 30.59 -7.21
CA ALA A 13 30.11 29.45 -6.57
C ALA A 13 30.25 28.24 -7.51
N CYS A 14 31.49 27.79 -7.73
CA CYS A 14 31.78 26.45 -8.20
C CYS A 14 31.52 25.49 -7.04
N LEU A 15 30.24 25.27 -6.71
CA LEU A 15 29.82 24.01 -6.12
C LEU A 15 30.03 22.96 -7.21
N ALA A 16 31.18 22.29 -7.13
CA ALA A 16 31.36 20.97 -7.71
C ALA A 16 30.40 20.01 -7.01
N GLU A 17 29.14 20.01 -7.41
CA GLU A 17 28.25 18.89 -7.14
C GLU A 17 28.69 17.72 -8.04
N ARG A 18 29.10 16.66 -7.36
CA ARG A 18 29.47 15.31 -7.82
C ARG A 18 28.88 14.94 -9.19
N GLY A 19 29.72 14.38 -10.06
CA GLY A 19 29.45 14.11 -11.49
C GLY A 19 28.16 13.32 -11.82
N PRO A 20 27.84 13.16 -13.13
CA PRO A 20 26.47 13.05 -13.66
C PRO A 20 25.56 11.94 -13.12
N PHE A 21 26.05 10.97 -12.36
CA PHE A 21 25.25 9.87 -11.82
C PHE A 21 25.92 9.30 -10.55
N THR A 22 25.85 10.03 -9.43
CA THR A 22 26.19 9.44 -8.12
C THR A 22 24.94 8.73 -7.57
N ASN A 23 25.09 7.48 -7.12
CA ASN A 23 24.01 6.76 -6.44
C ASN A 23 23.65 7.49 -5.14
N ARG A 24 22.36 7.84 -4.97
CA ARG A 24 21.88 8.65 -3.84
C ARG A 24 21.21 7.83 -2.73
N MET A 25 21.13 6.51 -2.87
CA MET A 25 20.42 5.64 -1.93
C MET A 25 21.05 5.55 -0.55
N ALA A 26 22.34 5.88 -0.41
CA ALA A 26 23.04 5.88 0.89
C ALA A 26 22.42 6.83 1.93
N HIS A 27 21.62 7.82 1.49
CA HIS A 27 20.95 8.78 2.35
C HIS A 27 19.45 8.46 2.54
N SER A 28 18.98 7.28 2.11
CA SER A 28 17.59 6.90 2.25
C SER A 28 17.24 6.49 3.68
N GLY A 29 15.99 6.76 4.09
CA GLY A 29 15.45 6.37 5.40
C GLY A 29 14.99 4.91 5.48
N THR A 30 14.90 4.19 4.37
CA THR A 30 14.46 2.77 4.36
C THR A 30 15.62 1.82 4.07
N ARG A 31 15.58 0.64 4.70
CA ARG A 31 16.57 -0.44 4.49
C ARG A 31 16.59 -0.92 3.03
N TYR A 32 15.42 -1.01 2.41
CA TYR A 32 15.26 -1.44 1.02
C TYR A 32 15.98 -0.52 0.03
N LEU A 33 15.91 0.79 0.25
CA LEU A 33 16.64 1.74 -0.59
C LEU A 33 18.12 1.76 -0.21
N ALA A 34 18.45 1.84 1.09
CA ALA A 34 19.83 1.92 1.56
C ALA A 34 20.72 0.75 1.07
N ARG A 35 20.19 -0.49 0.97
CA ARG A 35 20.94 -1.64 0.44
C ARG A 35 21.32 -1.50 -1.04
N ALA A 36 20.59 -0.68 -1.81
CA ALA A 36 20.89 -0.41 -3.22
C ALA A 36 22.01 0.63 -3.41
N ALA A 37 22.53 1.24 -2.34
CA ALA A 37 23.59 2.26 -2.41
C ALA A 37 24.91 1.77 -3.03
N ARG A 38 25.17 0.45 -2.98
CA ARG A 38 26.38 -0.18 -3.51
C ARG A 38 26.18 -0.87 -4.87
N GLN A 39 24.97 -0.80 -5.44
CA GLN A 39 24.70 -1.37 -6.76
C GLN A 39 25.38 -0.52 -7.86
N PRO A 40 25.78 -1.14 -8.99
CA PRO A 40 26.36 -0.43 -10.13
C PRO A 40 25.40 0.57 -10.79
N VAL A 41 24.08 0.42 -10.59
CA VAL A 41 23.08 1.40 -11.03
C VAL A 41 23.12 2.63 -10.13
N SER A 42 23.15 3.81 -10.75
CA SER A 42 23.22 5.09 -10.05
C SER A 42 21.84 5.61 -9.66
N TRP A 43 21.17 4.85 -8.79
CA TRP A 43 19.79 5.10 -8.37
C TRP A 43 19.57 6.51 -7.82
N GLN A 44 18.50 7.13 -8.30
CA GLN A 44 17.97 8.41 -7.82
C GLN A 44 16.71 8.17 -6.96
N PRO A 45 16.50 8.95 -5.89
CA PRO A 45 15.25 8.92 -5.13
C PRO A 45 14.12 9.48 -5.99
N TRP A 46 12.91 9.02 -5.71
CA TRP A 46 11.71 9.59 -6.30
C TRP A 46 11.50 11.04 -5.86
N GLY A 47 11.30 11.95 -6.82
CA GLY A 47 11.07 13.36 -6.54
C GLY A 47 11.20 14.24 -7.77
N ARG A 48 10.86 15.53 -7.61
CA ARG A 48 10.90 16.53 -8.70
C ARG A 48 12.28 16.60 -9.35
N ASP A 49 13.34 16.47 -8.56
CA ASP A 49 14.72 16.54 -9.04
C ASP A 49 15.07 15.42 -10.04
N ALA A 50 14.58 14.21 -9.84
CA ALA A 50 14.85 13.08 -10.74
C ALA A 50 14.14 13.26 -12.09
N PHE A 51 12.90 13.76 -12.09
CA PHE A 51 12.18 14.09 -13.32
C PHE A 51 12.74 15.32 -14.03
N ALA A 52 13.17 16.35 -13.29
CA ALA A 52 13.88 17.49 -13.86
C ALA A 52 15.22 17.07 -14.49
N LEU A 53 15.93 16.12 -13.87
CA LEU A 53 17.14 15.53 -14.45
C LEU A 53 16.83 14.78 -15.75
N ALA A 54 15.75 13.98 -15.78
CA ALA A 54 15.31 13.28 -16.99
C ALA A 54 14.98 14.24 -18.14
N ALA A 55 14.27 15.33 -17.84
CA ALA A 55 13.98 16.38 -18.80
C ALA A 55 15.25 17.09 -19.30
N LYS A 56 16.18 17.42 -18.40
CA LYS A 56 17.44 18.09 -18.74
C LYS A 56 18.34 17.24 -19.62
N LEU A 57 18.38 15.93 -19.36
CA LEU A 57 19.20 14.97 -20.12
C LEU A 57 18.53 14.48 -21.41
N ASP A 58 17.26 14.81 -21.62
CA ASP A 58 16.40 14.24 -22.66
C ASP A 58 16.45 12.70 -22.70
N ARG A 59 16.32 12.09 -21.52
CA ARG A 59 16.36 10.63 -21.32
C ARG A 59 15.07 10.12 -20.70
N PRO A 60 14.59 8.92 -21.07
CA PRO A 60 13.51 8.27 -20.37
C PRO A 60 13.94 7.88 -18.94
N VAL A 61 12.96 7.71 -18.07
CA VAL A 61 13.15 7.20 -16.70
C VAL A 61 13.00 5.69 -16.72
N LEU A 62 13.87 4.99 -16.00
CA LEU A 62 13.65 3.61 -15.58
C LEU A 62 13.24 3.64 -14.12
N LEU A 63 11.99 3.31 -13.83
CA LEU A 63 11.44 3.22 -12.49
C LEU A 63 11.46 1.76 -12.03
N TYR A 64 12.09 1.50 -10.89
CA TYR A 64 12.05 0.21 -10.20
C TYR A 64 11.36 0.36 -8.84
N ILE A 65 10.30 -0.43 -8.60
CA ILE A 65 9.52 -0.41 -7.36
C ILE A 65 9.57 -1.79 -6.70
N GLY A 66 9.85 -1.81 -5.40
CA GLY A 66 9.79 -3.00 -4.57
C GLY A 66 9.74 -2.64 -3.08
N SER A 67 9.87 -3.65 -2.21
CA SER A 67 9.95 -3.48 -0.74
C SER A 67 11.01 -4.38 -0.14
N ASP A 68 11.32 -4.15 1.15
CA ASP A 68 12.25 -4.98 1.91
C ASP A 68 11.72 -6.40 2.12
N ALA A 69 10.42 -6.55 2.38
CA ALA A 69 9.76 -7.84 2.64
C ALA A 69 9.49 -8.67 1.38
N CYS A 70 9.69 -8.09 0.18
CA CYS A 70 9.40 -8.75 -1.09
C CYS A 70 10.55 -9.71 -1.51
N ARG A 71 10.28 -11.02 -1.48
CA ARG A 71 11.24 -12.06 -1.88
C ARG A 71 11.72 -11.91 -3.32
N TRP A 72 10.80 -11.73 -4.26
CA TRP A 72 11.12 -11.57 -5.69
C TRP A 72 11.91 -10.31 -5.98
N CYS A 73 11.72 -9.25 -5.18
CA CYS A 73 12.50 -8.02 -5.27
C CYS A 73 13.95 -8.27 -4.86
N ALA A 74 14.19 -9.07 -3.81
CA ALA A 74 15.53 -9.46 -3.38
C ALA A 74 16.23 -10.40 -4.38
N GLU A 75 15.47 -11.31 -5.00
CA GLU A 75 15.98 -12.16 -6.09
C GLU A 75 16.38 -11.32 -7.30
N THR A 76 15.51 -10.39 -7.73
CA THR A 76 15.77 -9.48 -8.84
C THR A 76 16.98 -8.59 -8.58
N ASP A 77 17.12 -8.05 -7.36
CA ASP A 77 18.29 -7.28 -6.96
C ASP A 77 19.58 -8.08 -7.15
N ARG A 78 19.61 -9.34 -6.71
CA ARG A 78 20.79 -10.22 -6.82
C ARG A 78 21.08 -10.66 -8.25
N ALA A 79 20.06 -10.94 -9.04
CA ALA A 79 20.20 -11.50 -10.39
C ALA A 79 20.43 -10.44 -11.46
N ILE A 80 19.91 -9.21 -11.28
CA ILE A 80 19.86 -8.18 -12.33
C ILE A 80 20.69 -6.96 -11.96
N TYR A 81 20.40 -6.33 -10.82
CA TYR A 81 20.92 -5.00 -10.50
C TYR A 81 22.31 -5.00 -9.86
N THR A 82 22.92 -6.17 -9.68
CA THR A 82 24.33 -6.35 -9.32
C THR A 82 25.25 -6.49 -10.54
N ASP A 83 24.70 -6.73 -11.74
CA ASP A 83 25.47 -6.89 -12.98
C ASP A 83 26.03 -5.52 -13.44
N PRO A 84 27.37 -5.36 -13.53
CA PRO A 84 27.99 -4.12 -13.98
C PRO A 84 27.62 -3.71 -15.42
N GLU A 85 27.37 -4.68 -16.31
CA GLU A 85 26.99 -4.42 -17.70
C GLU A 85 25.60 -3.78 -17.76
N ILE A 86 24.62 -4.37 -17.08
CA ILE A 86 23.27 -3.82 -16.94
C ILE A 86 23.33 -2.45 -16.27
N GLY A 87 24.11 -2.32 -15.19
CA GLY A 87 24.30 -1.04 -14.51
C GLY A 87 24.84 0.06 -15.42
N SER A 88 25.83 -0.27 -16.25
CA SER A 88 26.40 0.65 -17.25
C SER A 88 25.37 1.07 -18.30
N LEU A 89 24.62 0.11 -18.86
CA LEU A 89 23.55 0.37 -19.82
C LEU A 89 22.47 1.30 -19.24
N ILE A 90 22.02 1.02 -18.01
CA ILE A 90 21.00 1.84 -17.34
C ILE A 90 21.51 3.26 -17.14
N ASN A 91 22.70 3.45 -16.57
CA ASN A 91 23.27 4.78 -16.31
C ASN A 91 23.54 5.58 -17.59
N ALA A 92 23.84 4.89 -18.70
CA ALA A 92 24.08 5.52 -20.00
C ALA A 92 22.79 5.95 -20.70
N LEU A 93 21.70 5.21 -20.54
CA LEU A 93 20.50 5.34 -21.37
C LEU A 93 19.29 5.95 -20.65
N PHE A 94 19.24 5.86 -19.32
CA PHE A 94 18.07 6.22 -18.52
C PHE A 94 18.43 7.13 -17.34
N VAL A 95 17.42 7.74 -16.74
CA VAL A 95 17.49 8.20 -15.35
C VAL A 95 16.87 7.10 -14.46
N PRO A 96 17.67 6.33 -13.71
CA PRO A 96 17.15 5.26 -12.88
C PRO A 96 16.59 5.80 -11.56
N ILE A 97 15.31 5.59 -11.33
CA ILE A 97 14.61 5.93 -10.09
C ILE A 97 14.24 4.65 -9.35
N ARG A 98 14.49 4.62 -8.05
CA ARG A 98 14.10 3.51 -7.18
C ARG A 98 13.11 3.97 -6.12
N VAL A 99 12.06 3.19 -5.92
CA VAL A 99 10.99 3.49 -4.96
C VAL A 99 10.77 2.32 -4.03
N ASP A 100 10.70 2.61 -2.73
CA ASP A 100 10.14 1.70 -1.73
C ASP A 100 8.62 1.82 -1.75
N ARG A 101 7.90 0.74 -2.07
CA ARG A 101 6.43 0.74 -2.08
C ARG A 101 5.85 1.01 -0.70
N ASP A 102 6.57 0.69 0.36
CA ASP A 102 6.09 0.90 1.72
C ASP A 102 6.27 2.38 2.12
N GLU A 103 7.23 3.11 1.54
CA GLU A 103 7.42 4.56 1.74
C GLU A 103 6.53 5.41 0.83
N ARG A 104 6.19 4.88 -0.35
CA ARG A 104 5.43 5.56 -1.41
C ARG A 104 4.33 4.66 -2.00
N PRO A 105 3.37 4.20 -1.19
CA PRO A 105 2.33 3.28 -1.69
C PRO A 105 1.46 3.93 -2.77
N GLU A 106 1.29 5.26 -2.77
CA GLU A 106 0.57 6.00 -3.80
C GLU A 106 1.24 5.90 -5.19
N VAL A 107 2.58 5.95 -5.21
CA VAL A 107 3.36 5.76 -6.44
C VAL A 107 3.29 4.31 -6.90
N ALA A 108 3.44 3.38 -5.95
CA ALA A 108 3.43 1.95 -6.20
C ALA A 108 2.09 1.50 -6.84
N GLN A 109 0.96 1.89 -6.26
CA GLN A 109 -0.38 1.55 -6.77
C GLN A 109 -0.62 2.11 -8.17
N ARG A 110 -0.24 3.37 -8.43
CA ARG A 110 -0.44 3.99 -9.75
C ARG A 110 0.30 3.25 -10.86
N TYR A 111 1.55 2.87 -10.62
CA TYR A 111 2.34 2.16 -11.62
C TYR A 111 2.00 0.66 -11.70
N GLN A 112 1.50 0.04 -10.64
CA GLN A 112 0.90 -1.29 -10.70
C GLN A 112 -0.30 -1.29 -11.66
N ALA A 113 -1.22 -0.33 -11.51
CA ALA A 113 -2.36 -0.17 -12.41
C ALA A 113 -1.93 0.10 -13.86
N ALA A 114 -0.86 0.87 -14.06
CA ALA A 114 -0.31 1.09 -15.39
C ALA A 114 0.26 -0.19 -16.02
N VAL A 115 1.00 -1.01 -15.27
CA VAL A 115 1.58 -2.27 -15.74
C VAL A 115 0.49 -3.30 -16.04
N GLU A 116 -0.57 -3.38 -15.23
CA GLU A 116 -1.73 -4.22 -15.52
C GLU A 116 -2.36 -3.88 -16.88
N ARG A 117 -2.46 -2.59 -17.23
CA ARG A 117 -2.99 -2.16 -18.53
C ARG A 117 -2.02 -2.38 -19.69
N LEU A 118 -0.73 -2.20 -19.46
CA LEU A 118 0.31 -2.35 -20.48
C LEU A 118 0.59 -3.81 -20.82
N ALA A 119 0.67 -4.67 -19.82
CA ALA A 119 1.20 -6.03 -19.94
C ALA A 119 0.25 -7.11 -19.42
N GLY A 120 -0.88 -6.75 -18.78
CA GLY A 120 -1.75 -7.74 -18.13
C GLY A 120 -1.11 -8.40 -16.91
N LEU A 121 -0.03 -7.81 -16.37
CA LEU A 121 0.74 -8.37 -15.27
C LEU A 121 0.41 -7.64 -13.96
N HIS A 122 0.37 -8.41 -12.88
CA HIS A 122 0.20 -7.92 -11.51
C HIS A 122 1.32 -8.44 -10.60
N GLY A 123 1.62 -7.73 -9.51
CA GLY A 123 2.57 -8.15 -8.48
C GLY A 123 3.94 -7.48 -8.58
N TRP A 124 4.86 -7.93 -7.72
CA TRP A 124 6.12 -7.26 -7.44
C TRP A 124 7.35 -8.13 -7.78
N PRO A 125 8.50 -7.53 -8.14
CA PRO A 125 8.74 -6.09 -8.29
C PRO A 125 8.11 -5.52 -9.57
N LEU A 126 8.13 -4.19 -9.71
CA LEU A 126 7.77 -3.51 -10.96
C LEU A 126 9.00 -2.85 -11.59
N THR A 127 9.15 -3.02 -12.90
CA THR A 127 10.12 -2.29 -13.73
C THR A 127 9.35 -1.57 -14.84
N VAL A 128 9.35 -0.23 -14.79
CA VAL A 128 8.51 0.61 -15.65
C VAL A 128 9.36 1.68 -16.32
N PHE A 129 9.09 1.93 -17.60
CA PHE A 129 9.78 2.95 -18.38
C PHE A 129 8.84 4.13 -18.59
N LEU A 130 9.31 5.31 -18.18
CA LEU A 130 8.52 6.53 -18.17
C LEU A 130 9.12 7.60 -19.06
N THR A 131 8.26 8.47 -19.57
CA THR A 131 8.64 9.76 -20.12
C THR A 131 9.17 10.69 -19.02
N ALA A 132 9.81 11.80 -19.39
CA ALA A 132 10.34 12.77 -18.43
C ALA A 132 9.26 13.45 -17.55
N ASP A 133 7.99 13.45 -17.98
CA ASP A 133 6.84 13.92 -17.20
C ASP A 133 6.20 12.81 -16.32
N GLY A 134 6.81 11.62 -16.24
CA GLY A 134 6.36 10.51 -15.40
C GLY A 134 5.29 9.62 -16.02
N SER A 135 4.90 9.84 -17.28
CA SER A 135 3.88 9.04 -17.96
C SER A 135 4.47 7.67 -18.39
N PRO A 136 3.86 6.54 -18.02
CA PRO A 136 4.36 5.21 -18.36
C PRO A 136 4.10 4.88 -19.83
N PHE A 137 5.04 4.22 -20.49
CA PHE A 137 4.86 3.78 -21.89
C PHE A 137 5.28 2.33 -22.15
N PHE A 138 6.03 1.72 -21.23
CA PHE A 138 6.39 0.30 -21.26
C PHE A 138 6.66 -0.17 -19.83
N GLY A 139 6.43 -1.44 -19.53
CA GLY A 139 6.71 -1.96 -18.20
C GLY A 139 6.26 -3.40 -18.02
N GLY A 140 6.69 -3.98 -16.90
CA GLY A 140 6.40 -5.35 -16.51
C GLY A 140 6.87 -5.59 -15.08
N THR A 141 6.86 -6.85 -14.66
CA THR A 141 7.33 -7.24 -13.33
C THR A 141 8.83 -7.58 -13.37
N TYR A 142 9.15 -8.81 -13.75
CA TYR A 142 10.51 -9.33 -13.85
C TYR A 142 10.97 -9.41 -15.31
N PHE A 143 12.17 -8.90 -15.57
CA PHE A 143 12.88 -9.04 -16.85
C PHE A 143 14.20 -9.79 -16.60
N PRO A 144 14.40 -11.00 -17.14
CA PRO A 144 15.66 -11.72 -16.98
C PRO A 144 16.80 -10.95 -17.64
N GLY A 145 18.01 -10.98 -17.06
CA GLY A 145 19.17 -10.26 -17.58
C GLY A 145 19.54 -10.74 -18.99
N ASP A 146 19.64 -12.05 -19.13
CA ASP A 146 19.73 -12.81 -20.37
C ASP A 146 18.55 -13.78 -20.41
N ASP A 147 17.71 -13.72 -21.45
CA ASP A 147 16.55 -14.60 -21.59
C ASP A 147 16.98 -15.92 -22.25
N PRO A 148 16.88 -17.07 -21.56
CA PRO A 148 17.31 -18.36 -22.12
C PRO A 148 16.38 -18.89 -23.21
N ILE A 149 15.14 -18.40 -23.31
CA ILE A 149 14.13 -18.84 -24.28
C ILE A 149 14.21 -17.98 -25.53
N THR A 150 14.15 -16.66 -25.36
CA THR A 150 14.09 -15.74 -26.51
C THR A 150 15.46 -15.24 -26.96
N GLY A 151 16.50 -15.43 -26.14
CA GLY A 151 17.83 -14.84 -26.33
C GLY A 151 17.85 -13.31 -26.13
N ARG A 152 16.73 -12.71 -25.69
CA ARG A 152 16.54 -11.26 -25.57
C ARG A 152 16.11 -10.89 -24.16
N GLY A 153 17.10 -10.76 -23.27
CA GLY A 153 16.90 -10.29 -21.91
C GLY A 153 16.95 -8.77 -21.78
N LEU A 154 17.02 -8.29 -20.54
CA LEU A 154 17.09 -6.87 -20.21
C LEU A 154 18.28 -6.18 -20.90
N LYS A 155 19.39 -6.89 -21.11
CA LYS A 155 20.57 -6.37 -21.83
C LYS A 155 20.26 -5.91 -23.26
N GLN A 156 19.39 -6.63 -23.97
CA GLN A 156 18.95 -6.26 -25.32
C GLN A 156 17.78 -5.26 -25.27
N LEU A 157 16.87 -5.41 -24.30
CA LEU A 157 15.70 -4.53 -24.17
C LEU A 157 16.07 -3.08 -23.85
N LEU A 158 17.07 -2.84 -22.99
CA LEU A 158 17.46 -1.49 -22.57
C LEU A 158 17.86 -0.58 -23.77
N PRO A 159 18.80 -0.96 -24.65
CA PRO A 159 19.11 -0.20 -25.85
C PRO A 159 17.92 0.00 -26.79
N GLU A 160 17.08 -1.02 -26.96
CA GLU A 160 15.92 -0.97 -27.86
C GLU A 160 14.87 0.02 -27.38
N ILE A 161 14.54 0.00 -26.08
CA ILE A 161 13.59 0.93 -25.46
C ILE A 161 14.12 2.36 -25.58
N ALA A 162 15.40 2.59 -25.26
CA ALA A 162 16.01 3.92 -25.38
C ALA A 162 16.07 4.42 -26.82
N LYS A 163 16.35 3.54 -27.79
CA LYS A 163 16.29 3.86 -29.22
C LYS A 163 14.86 4.20 -29.64
N ARG A 164 13.88 3.37 -29.30
CA ARG A 164 12.46 3.61 -29.64
C ARG A 164 11.94 4.91 -29.02
N TYR A 165 12.33 5.22 -27.79
CA TYR A 165 12.00 6.48 -27.13
C TYR A 165 12.46 7.71 -27.93
N ARG A 166 13.66 7.66 -28.50
CA ARG A 166 14.20 8.73 -29.34
C ARG A 166 13.57 8.75 -30.73
N ASP A 167 13.53 7.61 -31.40
CA ASP A 167 13.13 7.50 -32.81
C ASP A 167 11.61 7.65 -33.01
N GLN A 168 10.80 7.26 -32.01
CA GLN A 168 9.33 7.25 -32.06
C GLN A 168 8.70 8.16 -30.98
N ARG A 169 9.42 9.20 -30.55
CA ARG A 169 9.03 10.06 -29.41
C ARG A 169 7.58 10.57 -29.48
N PRO A 170 7.07 11.14 -30.60
CA PRO A 170 5.70 11.65 -30.63
C PRO A 170 4.65 10.57 -30.36
N PHE A 171 4.85 9.37 -30.90
CA PHE A 171 3.95 8.24 -30.71
C PHE A 171 3.97 7.76 -29.25
N ILE A 172 5.15 7.65 -28.64
CA ILE A 172 5.29 7.26 -27.23
C ILE A 172 4.61 8.26 -26.31
N LEU A 173 4.80 9.57 -26.53
CA LEU A 173 4.16 10.61 -25.72
C LEU A 173 2.62 10.53 -25.81
N GLN A 174 2.07 10.27 -27.01
CA GLN A 174 0.64 10.11 -27.20
C GLN A 174 0.10 8.87 -26.48
N GLN A 175 0.76 7.72 -26.61
CA GLN A 175 0.36 6.49 -25.91
C GLN A 175 0.45 6.63 -24.39
N ALA A 176 1.53 7.25 -23.90
CA ALA A 176 1.74 7.48 -22.47
C ALA A 176 0.66 8.41 -21.88
N ALA A 177 0.28 9.46 -22.61
CA ALA A 177 -0.78 10.38 -22.20
C ALA A 177 -2.16 9.67 -22.13
N LEU A 178 -2.48 8.82 -23.11
CA LEU A 178 -3.72 8.03 -23.09
C LEU A 178 -3.74 7.05 -21.91
N LEU A 179 -2.65 6.32 -21.69
CA LEU A 179 -2.54 5.39 -20.58
C LEU A 179 -2.67 6.10 -19.24
N ARG A 180 -2.03 7.27 -19.08
CA ARG A 180 -2.16 8.10 -17.89
C ARG A 180 -3.63 8.43 -17.61
N GLN A 181 -4.39 8.90 -18.60
CA GLN A 181 -5.82 9.18 -18.45
C GLN A 181 -6.62 7.93 -18.04
N LEU A 182 -6.34 6.78 -18.65
CA LEU A 182 -7.00 5.52 -18.29
C LEU A 182 -6.72 5.12 -16.84
N VAL A 183 -5.49 5.25 -16.36
CA VAL A 183 -5.13 4.92 -14.96
C VAL A 183 -5.86 5.83 -13.97
N LEU A 184 -6.01 7.13 -14.27
CA LEU A 184 -6.72 8.07 -13.39
C LEU A 184 -8.22 7.78 -13.26
N THR A 185 -8.84 7.30 -14.33
CA THR A 185 -10.27 6.94 -14.34
C THR A 185 -10.52 5.49 -13.90
N THR A 186 -9.47 4.70 -13.66
CA THR A 186 -9.61 3.28 -13.31
C THR A 186 -10.17 3.14 -11.90
N GLY A 187 -11.22 2.34 -11.76
CA GLY A 187 -11.86 2.10 -10.46
C GLY A 187 -13.00 3.07 -10.15
N GLU A 188 -13.12 4.20 -10.84
CA GLU A 188 -14.18 5.18 -10.60
C GLU A 188 -15.41 4.90 -11.49
N SER A 189 -16.29 4.01 -11.04
CA SER A 189 -17.58 3.78 -11.67
C SER A 189 -18.67 3.97 -10.63
N ARG A 190 -19.40 5.08 -10.78
CA ARG A 190 -20.51 5.42 -9.90
C ARG A 190 -21.65 4.43 -10.08
N GLY A 191 -22.26 4.04 -8.97
CA GLY A 191 -23.41 3.16 -8.96
C GLY A 191 -24.25 3.35 -7.71
N VAL A 192 -25.43 2.74 -7.71
CA VAL A 192 -26.30 2.71 -6.52
C VAL A 192 -25.89 1.51 -5.67
N LEU A 193 -25.64 1.76 -4.38
CA LEU A 193 -25.33 0.68 -3.46
C LEU A 193 -26.59 -0.13 -3.17
N ARG A 194 -26.63 -1.38 -3.66
CA ARG A 194 -27.79 -2.28 -3.53
C ARG A 194 -27.41 -3.55 -2.81
N ALA A 195 -28.32 -4.08 -1.98
CA ALA A 195 -28.12 -5.37 -1.30
C ALA A 195 -27.81 -6.53 -2.26
N MET A 196 -28.40 -6.51 -3.47
CA MET A 196 -28.12 -7.52 -4.50
C MET A 196 -26.66 -7.48 -5.00
N LEU A 197 -26.11 -6.27 -5.22
CA LEU A 197 -24.72 -6.11 -5.65
C LEU A 197 -23.76 -6.67 -4.61
N ILE A 198 -24.03 -6.39 -3.32
CA ILE A 198 -23.24 -6.88 -2.20
C ILE A 198 -23.27 -8.41 -2.16
N ARG A 199 -24.47 -9.01 -2.29
CA ARG A 199 -24.63 -10.47 -2.32
C ARG A 199 -23.85 -11.11 -3.48
N GLN A 200 -23.97 -10.57 -4.69
CA GLN A 200 -23.22 -11.06 -5.85
C GLN A 200 -21.70 -10.94 -5.68
N GLY A 201 -21.23 -9.85 -5.05
CA GLY A 201 -19.83 -9.68 -4.71
C GLY A 201 -19.35 -10.74 -3.72
N ILE A 202 -20.12 -11.01 -2.66
CA ILE A 202 -19.81 -12.05 -1.67
C ILE A 202 -19.82 -13.45 -2.30
N ASP A 203 -20.77 -13.74 -3.19
CA ASP A 203 -20.83 -15.02 -3.92
C ASP A 203 -19.59 -15.22 -4.82
N THR A 204 -19.10 -14.15 -5.44
CA THR A 204 -17.88 -14.17 -6.25
C THR A 204 -16.65 -14.38 -5.38
N LEU A 205 -16.50 -13.59 -4.32
CA LEU A 205 -15.43 -13.75 -3.33
C LEU A 205 -15.40 -15.15 -2.71
N THR A 206 -16.57 -15.73 -2.43
CA THR A 206 -16.68 -17.09 -1.88
C THR A 206 -16.15 -18.14 -2.87
N ARG A 207 -16.45 -17.99 -4.17
CA ARG A 207 -15.93 -18.87 -5.22
C ARG A 207 -14.41 -18.71 -5.35
N ASP A 208 -13.91 -17.48 -5.43
CA ASP A 208 -12.47 -17.21 -5.57
C ASP A 208 -11.68 -17.75 -4.38
N LEU A 209 -12.17 -17.55 -3.15
CA LEU A 209 -11.53 -18.10 -1.95
C LEU A 209 -11.57 -19.63 -1.95
N LYS A 210 -12.68 -20.24 -2.39
CA LYS A 210 -12.79 -21.69 -2.50
C LYS A 210 -11.79 -22.25 -3.51
N ASP A 211 -11.61 -21.58 -4.65
CA ASP A 211 -10.64 -21.98 -5.67
C ASP A 211 -9.21 -21.83 -5.16
N ALA A 212 -8.89 -20.74 -4.44
CA ALA A 212 -7.60 -20.56 -3.78
C ALA A 212 -7.33 -21.64 -2.71
N VAL A 213 -8.34 -22.02 -1.91
CA VAL A 213 -8.23 -23.13 -0.96
C VAL A 213 -7.93 -24.45 -1.68
N ALA A 214 -8.62 -24.73 -2.79
CA ALA A 214 -8.41 -25.93 -3.58
C ALA A 214 -7.00 -25.97 -4.20
N ALA A 215 -6.48 -24.82 -4.65
CA ALA A 215 -5.14 -24.66 -5.19
C ALA A 215 -4.03 -24.61 -4.11
N ARG A 216 -4.42 -24.57 -2.82
CA ARG A 216 -3.51 -24.36 -1.68
C ARG A 216 -2.70 -23.06 -1.74
N THR A 217 -3.25 -22.00 -2.35
CA THR A 217 -2.59 -20.70 -2.53
C THR A 217 -3.07 -19.63 -1.55
N THR A 218 -3.84 -20.01 -0.52
CA THR A 218 -4.38 -19.01 0.43
C THR A 218 -3.35 -18.46 1.40
N ALA A 219 -2.27 -19.21 1.67
CA ALA A 219 -1.34 -18.85 2.71
C ALA A 219 -0.49 -17.64 2.35
N GLY A 220 -0.19 -16.81 3.37
CA GLY A 220 0.68 -15.65 3.19
C GLY A 220 0.04 -14.45 2.49
N SER A 221 -1.30 -14.34 2.50
CA SER A 221 -2.04 -13.20 1.93
C SER A 221 -3.03 -12.61 2.94
N VAL A 222 -2.93 -11.30 3.16
CA VAL A 222 -3.89 -10.54 4.00
C VAL A 222 -5.28 -10.57 3.39
N MET A 223 -5.40 -10.49 2.06
CA MET A 223 -6.69 -10.50 1.36
C MET A 223 -7.46 -11.81 1.57
N HIS A 224 -6.80 -12.97 1.47
CA HIS A 224 -7.46 -14.25 1.74
C HIS A 224 -7.96 -14.34 3.19
N VAL A 225 -7.19 -13.80 4.14
CA VAL A 225 -7.57 -13.78 5.56
C VAL A 225 -8.79 -12.88 5.78
N ALA A 226 -8.79 -11.70 5.17
CA ALA A 226 -9.91 -10.77 5.22
C ALA A 226 -11.17 -11.40 4.62
N ALA A 227 -11.05 -12.08 3.48
CA ALA A 227 -12.15 -12.76 2.81
C ALA A 227 -12.78 -13.84 3.72
N ALA A 228 -11.94 -14.67 4.36
CA ALA A 228 -12.41 -15.63 5.38
C ALA A 228 -13.12 -14.92 6.55
N SER A 229 -12.59 -13.77 7.00
CA SER A 229 -13.21 -12.95 8.05
C SER A 229 -14.61 -12.45 7.68
N LEU A 230 -14.81 -12.03 6.43
CA LEU A 230 -16.10 -11.59 5.92
C LEU A 230 -17.10 -12.75 5.87
N LEU A 231 -16.68 -13.92 5.37
CA LEU A 231 -17.53 -15.11 5.35
C LEU A 231 -17.95 -15.59 6.76
N LEU A 232 -17.08 -15.45 7.76
CA LEU A 232 -17.46 -15.69 9.16
C LEU A 232 -18.53 -14.70 9.64
N THR A 233 -18.44 -13.42 9.23
CA THR A 233 -19.48 -12.42 9.49
C THR A 233 -20.79 -12.74 8.75
N GLU A 234 -20.74 -13.27 7.52
CA GLU A 234 -21.93 -13.77 6.81
C GLU A 234 -22.59 -14.92 7.56
N TYR A 235 -21.82 -15.93 7.98
CA TYR A 235 -22.38 -17.05 8.73
C TYR A 235 -22.96 -16.61 10.08
N ALA A 236 -22.29 -15.71 10.80
CA ALA A 236 -22.81 -15.18 12.07
C ALA A 236 -24.19 -14.52 11.90
N ARG A 237 -24.45 -13.89 10.75
CA ARG A 237 -25.69 -13.17 10.46
C ARG A 237 -26.78 -14.04 9.82
N TYR A 238 -26.43 -14.85 8.83
CA TYR A 238 -27.40 -15.58 8.00
C TYR A 238 -27.38 -17.10 8.21
N ARG A 239 -26.45 -17.61 9.03
CA ARG A 239 -26.25 -19.06 9.25
C ARG A 239 -25.97 -19.83 7.95
N ASP A 240 -25.26 -19.20 7.02
CA ASP A 240 -24.81 -19.84 5.79
C ASP A 240 -23.64 -20.81 6.04
N SER A 241 -23.96 -22.09 6.18
CA SER A 241 -22.98 -23.16 6.42
C SER A 241 -21.96 -23.33 5.28
N ALA A 242 -22.28 -22.92 4.05
CA ALA A 242 -21.33 -23.00 2.94
C ALA A 242 -20.21 -21.97 3.10
N ALA A 243 -20.56 -20.73 3.46
CA ALA A 243 -19.61 -19.67 3.78
C ALA A 243 -18.67 -20.08 4.95
N LEU A 244 -19.24 -20.68 6.01
CA LEU A 244 -18.45 -21.19 7.14
C LEU A 244 -17.46 -22.28 6.71
N ALA A 245 -17.88 -23.23 5.88
CA ALA A 245 -17.02 -24.32 5.43
C ALA A 245 -15.83 -23.83 4.59
N VAL A 246 -16.03 -22.80 3.75
CA VAL A 246 -14.94 -22.19 2.97
C VAL A 246 -14.00 -21.43 3.90
N ALA A 247 -14.53 -20.59 4.80
CA ALA A 247 -13.73 -19.82 5.75
C ALA A 247 -12.89 -20.72 6.67
N GLY A 248 -13.49 -21.76 7.25
CA GLY A 248 -12.81 -22.70 8.13
C GLY A 248 -11.64 -23.41 7.44
N ARG A 249 -11.84 -23.91 6.22
CA ARG A 249 -10.76 -24.54 5.44
C ARG A 249 -9.64 -23.56 5.09
N ALA A 250 -9.97 -22.31 4.76
CA ALA A 250 -8.97 -21.29 4.48
C ALA A 250 -8.10 -21.01 5.71
N LEU A 251 -8.72 -20.83 6.88
CA LEU A 251 -8.01 -20.61 8.15
C LEU A 251 -7.16 -21.83 8.54
N ASP A 252 -7.70 -23.04 8.39
CA ASP A 252 -6.99 -24.27 8.72
C ASP A 252 -5.72 -24.43 7.85
N LEU A 253 -5.80 -24.09 6.56
CA LEU A 253 -4.64 -24.10 5.66
C LEU A 253 -3.62 -23.01 6.02
N MET A 254 -4.05 -21.84 6.50
CA MET A 254 -3.14 -20.77 6.94
C MET A 254 -2.44 -21.08 8.26
N LEU A 255 -3.05 -21.90 9.12
CA LEU A 255 -2.45 -22.41 10.36
C LEU A 255 -1.40 -23.50 10.09
N ASP A 256 -1.47 -24.17 8.94
CA ASP A 256 -0.48 -25.15 8.51
C ASP A 256 0.83 -24.44 8.10
N THR A 257 1.89 -24.64 8.89
CA THR A 257 3.17 -23.94 8.79
C THR A 257 3.90 -24.18 7.48
N THR A 258 3.60 -25.26 6.77
CA THR A 258 4.16 -25.55 5.44
C THR A 258 3.72 -24.55 4.37
N ALA A 259 2.59 -23.85 4.59
CA ALA A 259 2.03 -22.90 3.66
C ALA A 259 2.59 -21.47 3.81
N ILE A 260 3.19 -21.14 4.97
CA ILE A 260 3.71 -19.79 5.29
C ILE A 260 5.01 -19.44 4.52
N ALA A 261 5.73 -20.43 3.99
CA ALA A 261 7.02 -20.25 3.31
C ALA A 261 6.95 -19.55 1.92
N THR A 262 5.75 -19.19 1.45
CA THR A 262 5.52 -18.61 0.12
C THR A 262 4.83 -17.24 0.13
N ALA A 263 4.78 -16.56 1.27
CA ALA A 263 4.04 -15.30 1.42
C ALA A 263 4.49 -14.18 0.45
N GLU A 264 3.52 -13.59 -0.23
CA GLU A 264 3.69 -12.38 -1.05
C GLU A 264 3.59 -11.10 -0.18
N ASP A 265 2.79 -11.16 0.88
CA ASP A 265 2.60 -10.08 1.84
C ASP A 265 3.57 -10.18 3.03
N PRO A 266 3.87 -9.06 3.73
CA PRO A 266 4.69 -9.07 4.93
C PRO A 266 4.12 -10.01 6.00
N PRO A 267 4.93 -10.96 6.52
CA PRO A 267 4.45 -11.95 7.49
C PRO A 267 3.75 -11.37 8.72
N ARG A 268 4.19 -10.19 9.22
CA ARG A 268 3.56 -9.50 10.35
C ARG A 268 2.13 -9.07 10.05
N LEU A 269 1.85 -8.58 8.85
CA LEU A 269 0.51 -8.14 8.45
C LEU A 269 -0.42 -9.33 8.24
N VAL A 270 0.06 -10.39 7.59
CA VAL A 270 -0.70 -11.64 7.43
C VAL A 270 -1.08 -12.21 8.79
N ARG A 271 -0.12 -12.29 9.72
CA ARG A 271 -0.37 -12.76 11.08
C ARG A 271 -1.36 -11.86 11.81
N ALA A 272 -1.24 -10.54 11.72
CA ALA A 272 -2.16 -9.60 12.37
C ALA A 272 -3.60 -9.81 11.88
N ALA A 273 -3.81 -9.87 10.56
CA ALA A 273 -5.11 -10.19 9.98
C ALA A 273 -5.63 -11.55 10.48
N LEU A 274 -4.73 -12.55 10.54
CA LEU A 274 -5.10 -13.93 10.89
C LEU A 274 -5.61 -14.01 12.33
N VAL A 275 -4.99 -13.31 13.28
CA VAL A 275 -5.48 -13.28 14.66
C VAL A 275 -6.93 -12.75 14.72
N GLY A 276 -7.22 -11.64 14.03
CA GLY A 276 -8.57 -11.08 14.00
C GLY A 276 -9.61 -12.10 13.49
N SER A 277 -9.27 -12.83 12.43
CA SER A 277 -10.13 -13.89 11.89
C SER A 277 -10.24 -15.11 12.79
N LEU A 278 -9.18 -15.52 13.49
CA LEU A 278 -9.22 -16.64 14.46
C LEU A 278 -10.08 -16.30 15.67
N ALA A 279 -9.96 -15.08 16.20
CA ALA A 279 -10.80 -14.60 17.28
C ALA A 279 -12.29 -14.60 16.88
N LYS A 280 -12.59 -14.15 15.65
CA LYS A 280 -13.95 -14.21 15.08
C LYS A 280 -14.42 -15.66 14.90
N ALA A 281 -13.58 -16.54 14.38
CA ALA A 281 -13.91 -17.95 14.21
C ALA A 281 -14.25 -18.61 15.55
N TRP A 282 -13.46 -18.35 16.60
CA TRP A 282 -13.76 -18.79 17.96
C TRP A 282 -15.14 -18.34 18.44
N VAL A 283 -15.45 -17.04 18.32
CA VAL A 283 -16.77 -16.50 18.75
C VAL A 283 -17.93 -17.15 18.00
N VAL A 284 -17.72 -17.42 16.72
CA VAL A 284 -18.75 -17.90 15.81
C VAL A 284 -18.99 -19.41 15.91
N THR A 285 -17.93 -20.20 16.09
CA THR A 285 -18.01 -21.68 16.09
C THR A 285 -17.91 -22.31 17.47
N GLY A 286 -17.30 -21.62 18.44
CA GLY A 286 -17.01 -22.17 19.77
C GLY A 286 -15.90 -23.23 19.77
N GLU A 287 -15.13 -23.38 18.70
CA GLU A 287 -14.07 -24.39 18.60
C GLU A 287 -12.76 -23.94 19.27
N SER A 288 -12.32 -24.65 20.31
CA SER A 288 -11.16 -24.26 21.12
C SER A 288 -9.86 -24.13 20.32
N ARG A 289 -9.71 -24.88 19.21
CA ARG A 289 -8.53 -24.78 18.34
C ARG A 289 -8.28 -23.37 17.82
N TYR A 290 -9.34 -22.63 17.44
CA TYR A 290 -9.20 -21.26 16.94
C TYR A 290 -8.82 -20.29 18.07
N ARG A 291 -9.40 -20.50 19.27
CA ARG A 291 -9.03 -19.73 20.46
C ARG A 291 -7.56 -19.94 20.83
N ASP A 292 -7.13 -21.19 20.90
CA ASP A 292 -5.81 -21.56 21.39
C ASP A 292 -4.73 -21.12 20.38
N ALA A 293 -4.97 -21.31 19.08
CA ALA A 293 -4.11 -20.77 18.02
C ALA A 293 -4.07 -19.23 18.02
N GLY A 294 -5.23 -18.58 18.16
CA GLY A 294 -5.32 -17.12 18.26
C GLY A 294 -4.55 -16.56 19.46
N ARG A 295 -4.63 -17.23 20.62
CA ARG A 295 -3.91 -16.86 21.85
C ARG A 295 -2.39 -16.97 21.72
N ALA A 296 -1.90 -18.04 21.07
CA ALA A 296 -0.49 -18.15 20.77
C ALA A 296 -0.04 -16.97 19.87
N LEU A 297 -0.80 -16.71 18.81
CA LEU A 297 -0.41 -15.71 17.81
C LEU A 297 -0.48 -14.27 18.34
N VAL A 298 -1.46 -13.90 19.19
CA VAL A 298 -1.47 -12.57 19.84
C VAL A 298 -0.26 -12.38 20.75
N ARG A 299 0.15 -13.41 21.50
CA ARG A 299 1.30 -13.32 22.40
C ARG A 299 2.56 -13.10 21.59
N ASP A 300 2.78 -13.89 20.54
CA ASP A 300 3.93 -13.76 19.65
C ASP A 300 3.98 -12.36 19.01
N LEU A 301 2.88 -11.90 18.41
CA LEU A 301 2.81 -10.57 17.82
C LEU A 301 3.00 -9.45 18.86
N SER A 302 2.54 -9.64 20.11
CA SER A 302 2.73 -8.65 21.17
C SER A 302 4.18 -8.47 21.61
N HIS A 303 5.05 -9.46 21.35
CA HIS A 303 6.49 -9.36 21.56
C HIS A 303 7.21 -8.68 20.39
N GLU A 304 6.59 -8.70 19.20
CA GLU A 304 7.07 -8.04 17.99
C GLU A 304 6.49 -6.65 17.77
N LEU A 305 5.58 -6.19 18.64
CA LEU A 305 5.26 -4.77 18.71
C LEU A 305 6.58 -4.05 18.96
N HIS A 306 7.07 -3.37 17.93
CA HIS A 306 8.30 -2.61 18.04
C HIS A 306 8.20 -1.75 19.29
N ASP A 307 9.28 -1.67 20.05
CA ASP A 307 9.39 -0.59 21.03
C ASP A 307 9.53 0.68 20.20
N LEU A 308 8.38 1.21 19.76
CA LEU A 308 8.27 2.42 18.97
C LEU A 308 8.96 3.56 19.73
N ALA A 309 9.11 3.49 21.06
CA ALA A 309 9.87 4.44 21.85
C ALA A 309 11.40 4.27 21.72
N ALA A 310 11.89 3.05 21.47
CA ALA A 310 13.29 2.70 21.30
C ALA A 310 13.75 2.55 19.84
N LEU A 311 13.04 3.16 18.87
CA LEU A 311 13.48 3.26 17.47
C LEU A 311 14.81 4.03 17.37
N THR A 312 15.92 3.32 17.61
CA THR A 312 17.30 3.81 17.52
C THR A 312 18.10 3.05 16.45
N GLY A 313 17.43 2.30 15.56
CA GLY A 313 18.04 1.46 14.53
C GLY A 313 17.62 1.80 13.09
N ASP A 314 18.30 1.19 12.13
CA ASP A 314 18.07 1.35 10.69
C ASP A 314 16.71 0.73 10.28
N GLY A 315 15.70 1.57 10.01
CA GLY A 315 14.42 1.13 9.46
C GLY A 315 13.31 2.17 9.63
N ALA A 316 12.55 2.40 8.56
CA ALA A 316 11.34 3.22 8.62
C ALA A 316 10.18 2.40 9.21
N VAL A 317 9.35 3.03 10.02
CA VAL A 317 8.07 2.49 10.47
C VAL A 317 6.94 3.25 9.79
N PHE A 318 5.97 2.53 9.22
CA PHE A 318 4.84 3.10 8.50
C PHE A 318 3.56 3.07 9.36
N ALA A 319 2.87 4.21 9.44
CA ALA A 319 1.79 4.43 10.39
C ALA A 319 0.56 3.59 10.06
N ASP A 320 0.23 3.45 8.78
CA ASP A 320 -0.81 2.55 8.29
C ASP A 320 -0.58 1.08 8.70
N GLN A 321 0.60 0.53 8.43
CA GLN A 321 0.93 -0.86 8.72
C GLN A 321 0.91 -1.15 10.22
N GLU A 322 1.53 -0.29 11.05
CA GLU A 322 1.51 -0.50 12.50
C GLU A 322 0.11 -0.30 13.09
N ALA A 323 -0.68 0.67 12.60
CA ALA A 323 -2.05 0.84 13.04
C ALA A 323 -2.93 -0.38 12.69
N PHE A 324 -2.75 -0.98 11.52
CA PHE A 324 -3.43 -2.23 11.15
C PHE A 324 -3.10 -3.38 12.09
N ILE A 325 -1.82 -3.54 12.45
CA ILE A 325 -1.37 -4.57 13.39
C ILE A 325 -1.97 -4.33 14.78
N ILE A 326 -1.89 -3.09 15.27
CA ILE A 326 -2.38 -2.68 16.58
C ILE A 326 -3.89 -2.86 16.68
N GLU A 327 -4.67 -2.44 15.67
CA GLU A 327 -6.13 -2.62 15.64
C GLU A 327 -6.51 -4.10 15.80
N ASN A 328 -5.95 -4.97 14.96
CA ASN A 328 -6.24 -6.40 14.99
C ASN A 328 -5.83 -7.03 16.32
N LEU A 329 -4.69 -6.62 16.89
CA LEU A 329 -4.24 -7.08 18.21
C LEU A 329 -5.18 -6.66 19.33
N ILE A 330 -5.63 -5.40 19.37
CA ILE A 330 -6.57 -4.90 20.39
C ILE A 330 -7.86 -5.72 20.34
N LEU A 331 -8.48 -5.82 19.16
CA LEU A 331 -9.75 -6.52 18.99
C LEU A 331 -9.63 -8.00 19.35
N ALA A 332 -8.59 -8.66 18.84
CA ALA A 332 -8.42 -10.10 19.08
C ALA A 332 -8.01 -10.43 20.51
N ALA A 333 -7.10 -9.67 21.13
CA ALA A 333 -6.69 -9.90 22.51
C ALA A 333 -7.86 -9.71 23.48
N ALA A 334 -8.70 -8.70 23.26
CA ALA A 334 -9.94 -8.52 24.03
C ALA A 334 -10.89 -9.72 23.84
N THR A 335 -11.12 -10.15 22.60
CA THR A 335 -12.00 -11.29 22.27
C THR A 335 -11.52 -12.62 22.84
N LEU A 336 -10.20 -12.84 22.86
CA LEU A 336 -9.57 -14.08 23.30
C LEU A 336 -9.28 -14.11 24.81
N GLY A 337 -9.53 -13.02 25.54
CA GLY A 337 -9.29 -12.93 26.98
C GLY A 337 -7.80 -12.81 27.34
N GLU A 338 -7.04 -12.01 26.61
CA GLU A 338 -5.62 -11.71 26.84
C GLU A 338 -5.41 -10.24 27.26
N PRO A 339 -5.86 -9.82 28.46
CA PRO A 339 -5.91 -8.40 28.87
C PRO A 339 -4.54 -7.73 28.95
N SER A 340 -3.48 -8.49 29.28
CA SER A 340 -2.11 -7.96 29.30
C SER A 340 -1.60 -7.61 27.89
N VAL A 341 -1.99 -8.40 26.89
CA VAL A 341 -1.65 -8.14 25.48
C VAL A 341 -2.45 -6.96 24.95
N GLU A 342 -3.74 -6.92 25.26
CA GLU A 342 -4.64 -5.79 24.92
C GLU A 342 -4.08 -4.46 25.45
N LYS A 343 -3.70 -4.40 26.73
CA LYS A 343 -3.11 -3.20 27.34
C LYS A 343 -1.79 -2.80 26.68
N ARG A 344 -0.96 -3.77 26.29
CA ARG A 344 0.30 -3.51 25.56
C ARG A 344 0.02 -2.95 24.17
N ALA A 345 -0.96 -3.47 23.45
CA ALA A 345 -1.33 -2.97 22.13
C ALA A 345 -1.87 -1.53 22.20
N ARG A 346 -2.67 -1.19 23.20
CA ARG A 346 -3.06 0.22 23.46
C ARG A 346 -1.88 1.12 23.79
N ALA A 347 -0.93 0.66 24.61
CA ALA A 347 0.28 1.42 24.88
C ALA A 347 1.10 1.65 23.60
N ALA A 348 1.16 0.68 22.69
CA ALA A 348 1.78 0.85 21.38
C ALA A 348 1.03 1.87 20.51
N LEU A 349 -0.31 1.87 20.53
CA LEU A 349 -1.12 2.90 19.87
C LEU A 349 -0.79 4.30 20.40
N ASP A 350 -0.63 4.45 21.71
CA ASP A 350 -0.28 5.72 22.33
C ASP A 350 1.09 6.24 21.84
N VAL A 351 2.08 5.36 21.72
CA VAL A 351 3.39 5.74 21.18
C VAL A 351 3.31 6.07 19.69
N LEU A 352 2.53 5.32 18.91
CA LEU A 352 2.30 5.63 17.49
C LEU A 352 1.72 7.03 17.34
N LEU A 353 0.64 7.33 18.07
CA LEU A 353 -0.01 8.65 18.07
C LEU A 353 0.95 9.76 18.49
N GLN A 354 1.75 9.57 19.54
CA GLN A 354 2.75 10.55 19.97
C GLN A 354 3.78 10.89 18.89
N ARG A 355 4.09 9.94 17.98
CA ARG A 355 5.12 10.10 16.96
C ARG A 355 4.59 10.56 15.61
N THR A 356 3.36 10.19 15.26
CA THR A 356 2.83 10.42 13.90
C THR A 356 1.66 11.39 13.86
N TYR A 357 0.87 11.50 14.93
CA TYR A 357 -0.38 12.26 14.94
C TYR A 357 -0.20 13.65 15.56
N ALA A 358 -0.73 14.66 14.89
CA ALA A 358 -0.89 16.01 15.42
C ALA A 358 -2.33 16.49 15.21
N ARG A 359 -2.98 16.95 16.27
CA ARG A 359 -4.37 17.41 16.25
C ARG A 359 -4.60 18.48 15.19
N GLY A 360 -5.59 18.29 14.33
CA GLY A 360 -5.92 19.19 13.22
C GLY A 360 -5.02 19.10 11.99
N TRP A 361 -3.87 18.41 12.09
CA TRP A 361 -2.90 18.22 11.01
C TRP A 361 -2.89 16.80 10.45
N GLY A 362 -3.20 15.80 11.28
CA GLY A 362 -3.31 14.40 10.87
C GLY A 362 -2.09 13.56 11.21
N VAL A 363 -1.99 12.41 10.55
CA VAL A 363 -0.96 11.38 10.73
C VAL A 363 0.11 11.52 9.66
N ARG A 364 1.38 11.52 10.06
CA ARG A 364 2.52 11.36 9.13
C ARG A 364 2.70 9.90 8.75
N HIS A 365 3.01 9.65 7.48
CA HIS A 365 3.12 8.29 6.97
C HIS A 365 4.25 7.48 7.61
N ALA A 366 5.46 8.05 7.69
CA ALA A 366 6.62 7.33 8.21
C ALA A 366 7.23 7.99 9.46
N ILE A 367 7.76 7.15 10.36
CA ILE A 367 8.69 7.55 11.42
C ILE A 367 10.09 7.16 10.92
N ALA A 368 10.87 8.14 10.46
CA ALA A 368 12.23 7.89 9.99
C ALA A 368 13.22 7.84 11.17
N GLY A 369 14.06 6.80 11.22
CA GLY A 369 15.24 6.77 12.08
C GLY A 369 16.38 7.57 11.44
N GLY A 370 16.52 8.85 11.77
CA GLY A 370 17.67 9.69 11.35
C GLY A 370 17.36 10.84 10.37
N SER A 371 18.42 11.44 9.80
CA SER A 371 18.46 12.68 9.00
C SER A 371 17.77 12.60 7.62
N ALA A 372 16.62 11.95 7.52
CA ALA A 372 15.79 11.99 6.32
C ALA A 372 15.27 13.43 6.13
N THR A 373 15.68 14.08 5.04
CA THR A 373 15.39 15.50 4.75
C THR A 373 13.94 15.76 4.34
N SER A 374 13.12 14.73 4.13
CA SER A 374 11.68 14.86 3.94
C SER A 374 10.97 13.57 4.32
N THR A 375 10.21 13.58 5.41
CA THR A 375 9.26 12.49 5.70
C THR A 375 8.09 12.58 4.74
N PRO A 376 7.61 11.48 4.13
CA PRO A 376 6.42 11.51 3.31
C PRO A 376 5.23 12.14 4.07
N GLN A 377 4.45 12.96 3.36
CA GLN A 377 3.20 13.51 3.89
C GLN A 377 2.24 12.37 4.26
N GLY A 378 1.29 12.65 5.15
CA GLY A 378 0.23 11.70 5.46
C GLY A 378 -0.60 11.34 4.25
N LEU A 379 -0.84 10.04 4.04
CA LEU A 379 -1.74 9.52 3.02
C LEU A 379 -3.11 9.26 3.63
N LEU A 380 -4.12 9.06 2.75
CA LEU A 380 -5.46 8.68 3.15
C LEU A 380 -5.43 7.40 4.01
N GLN A 381 -4.64 6.40 3.58
CA GLN A 381 -4.49 5.12 4.28
C GLN A 381 -4.05 5.31 5.73
N ASP A 382 -3.06 6.19 5.99
CA ASP A 382 -2.58 6.47 7.34
C ASP A 382 -3.70 7.05 8.22
N GLN A 383 -4.46 8.01 7.67
CA GLN A 383 -5.53 8.67 8.43
C GLN A 383 -6.62 7.67 8.82
N VAL A 384 -7.09 6.86 7.87
CA VAL A 384 -8.23 5.95 8.08
C VAL A 384 -7.83 4.77 8.95
N GLN A 385 -6.63 4.22 8.77
CA GLN A 385 -6.17 3.06 9.52
C GLN A 385 -5.83 3.40 10.98
N VAL A 386 -5.22 4.57 11.24
CA VAL A 386 -5.01 5.05 12.62
C VAL A 386 -6.33 5.40 13.29
N ALA A 387 -7.28 5.99 12.56
CA ALA A 387 -8.61 6.27 13.09
C ALA A 387 -9.38 4.98 13.44
N ALA A 388 -9.28 3.94 12.61
CA ALA A 388 -9.85 2.63 12.88
C ALA A 388 -9.25 1.99 14.15
N ALA A 389 -7.92 2.03 14.30
CA ALA A 389 -7.24 1.56 15.51
C ALA A 389 -7.68 2.33 16.77
N CYS A 390 -7.84 3.66 16.68
CA CYS A 390 -8.36 4.47 17.77
C CYS A 390 -9.81 4.12 18.11
N LEU A 391 -10.66 3.89 17.11
CA LEU A 391 -12.04 3.52 17.34
C LEU A 391 -12.15 2.14 18.01
N ALA A 392 -11.34 1.16 17.58
CA ALA A 392 -11.22 -0.13 18.24
C ALA A 392 -10.74 -0.01 19.69
N ALA A 393 -9.71 0.80 19.94
CA ALA A 393 -9.22 1.08 21.29
C ALA A 393 -10.30 1.72 22.18
N HIS A 394 -11.08 2.66 21.65
CA HIS A 394 -12.21 3.27 22.35
C HIS A 394 -13.28 2.22 22.69
N GLN A 395 -13.68 1.37 21.74
CA GLN A 395 -14.71 0.35 21.96
C GLN A 395 -14.33 -0.65 23.05
N ILE A 396 -13.05 -1.03 23.16
CA ILE A 396 -12.57 -1.97 24.16
C ILE A 396 -12.31 -1.32 25.52
N SER A 397 -11.72 -0.12 25.55
CA SER A 397 -11.30 0.54 26.80
C SER A 397 -12.30 1.54 27.38
N ASN A 398 -13.26 1.98 26.56
CA ASN A 398 -14.15 3.12 26.83
C ASN A 398 -13.41 4.45 27.12
N GLU A 399 -12.14 4.58 26.73
CA GLU A 399 -11.39 5.82 26.91
C GLU A 399 -11.80 6.85 25.83
N PRO A 400 -12.35 8.02 26.19
CA PRO A 400 -12.91 8.98 25.22
C PRO A 400 -11.86 9.67 24.35
N ARG A 401 -10.59 9.68 24.78
CA ARG A 401 -9.49 10.30 24.04
C ARG A 401 -9.26 9.66 22.67
N TYR A 402 -9.43 8.34 22.54
CA TYR A 402 -9.26 7.66 21.26
C TYR A 402 -10.39 8.01 20.28
N LEU A 403 -11.64 8.09 20.77
CA LEU A 403 -12.76 8.55 19.95
C LEU A 403 -12.54 9.98 19.45
N ALA A 404 -12.00 10.87 20.29
CA ALA A 404 -11.68 12.23 19.88
C ALA A 404 -10.65 12.28 18.74
N VAL A 405 -9.63 11.41 18.76
CA VAL A 405 -8.66 11.27 17.66
C VAL A 405 -9.32 10.75 16.40
N ALA A 406 -10.14 9.70 16.49
CA ALA A 406 -10.85 9.14 15.34
C ALA A 406 -11.78 10.17 14.66
N ILE A 407 -12.48 11.01 15.44
CA ILE A 407 -13.31 12.10 14.94
C ILE A 407 -12.47 13.18 14.25
N ASP A 408 -11.35 13.59 14.84
CA ASP A 408 -10.44 14.58 14.25
C ASP A 408 -9.89 14.10 12.91
N LEU A 409 -9.44 12.84 12.85
CA LEU A 409 -8.95 12.22 11.61
C LEU A 409 -10.04 12.10 10.55
N ALA A 410 -11.27 11.72 10.91
CA ALA A 410 -12.39 11.70 9.97
C ALA A 410 -12.73 13.09 9.41
N ALA A 411 -12.49 14.15 10.19
CA ALA A 411 -12.65 15.53 9.74
C ALA A 411 -11.48 15.98 8.85
N ILE A 412 -10.26 15.53 9.11
CA ILE A 412 -9.08 15.77 8.26
C ILE A 412 -9.24 15.07 6.91
N VAL A 413 -9.70 13.81 6.90
CA VAL A 413 -10.02 13.05 5.69
C VAL A 413 -11.01 13.83 4.82
N GLU A 414 -12.08 14.36 5.42
CA GLU A 414 -13.07 15.17 4.70
C GLU A 414 -12.46 16.45 4.10
N ARG A 415 -11.66 17.18 4.86
CA ARG A 415 -11.11 18.47 4.41
C ARG A 415 -10.01 18.33 3.36
N GLY A 416 -9.16 17.30 3.50
CA GLY A 416 -7.92 17.17 2.72
C GLY A 416 -8.02 16.24 1.52
N TYR A 417 -8.90 15.23 1.58
CA TYR A 417 -8.88 14.12 0.64
C TYR A 417 -10.21 13.94 -0.11
N ALA A 418 -11.32 14.50 0.38
CA ALA A 418 -12.61 14.30 -0.27
C ALA A 418 -12.63 14.85 -1.70
N ASP A 419 -13.26 14.10 -2.60
CA ASP A 419 -13.60 14.59 -3.93
C ASP A 419 -15.06 15.07 -3.96
N SER A 420 -15.28 16.20 -4.60
CA SER A 420 -16.59 16.73 -4.99
C SER A 420 -17.49 15.70 -5.71
N ILE A 421 -16.89 14.72 -6.40
CA ILE A 421 -17.61 13.64 -7.08
C ILE A 421 -17.71 12.33 -6.28
N GLY A 422 -17.34 12.35 -5.00
CA GLY A 422 -17.42 11.19 -4.11
C GLY A 422 -16.14 10.38 -4.07
N GLY A 423 -15.97 9.67 -2.95
CA GLY A 423 -14.69 9.06 -2.58
C GLY A 423 -13.65 10.08 -2.12
N TYR A 424 -12.47 9.55 -1.82
CA TYR A 424 -11.33 10.27 -1.29
C TYR A 424 -10.09 9.94 -2.12
N PHE A 425 -9.30 10.96 -2.43
CA PHE A 425 -7.98 10.82 -3.03
C PHE A 425 -6.99 10.16 -2.05
N ASP A 426 -6.02 9.43 -2.57
CA ASP A 426 -4.94 8.79 -1.81
C ASP A 426 -4.04 9.78 -1.07
N SER A 427 -3.91 10.99 -1.60
CA SER A 427 -2.99 12.04 -1.18
C SER A 427 -3.70 13.40 -1.13
N ALA A 428 -3.27 14.28 -0.22
CA ALA A 428 -3.83 15.63 -0.14
C ALA A 428 -3.41 16.48 -1.35
N GLU A 429 -2.15 16.34 -1.78
CA GLU A 429 -1.57 16.99 -2.95
C GLU A 429 -1.06 15.94 -3.96
N PRO A 430 -1.06 16.23 -5.27
CA PRO A 430 -0.49 15.34 -6.28
C PRO A 430 0.97 14.98 -5.97
N PRO A 431 1.37 13.70 -6.02
CA PRO A 431 2.75 13.31 -5.77
C PRO A 431 3.72 13.94 -6.79
N PRO A 432 4.95 14.29 -6.40
CA PRO A 432 5.95 14.76 -7.35
C PRO A 432 6.11 13.82 -8.56
N GLY A 433 6.07 14.35 -9.78
CA GLY A 433 6.15 13.54 -11.01
C GLY A 433 4.84 12.88 -11.44
N LEU A 434 3.83 12.87 -10.57
CA LEU A 434 2.47 12.40 -10.84
C LEU A 434 1.55 13.61 -10.75
N GLY A 435 1.30 14.29 -11.87
CA GLY A 435 0.53 15.55 -11.88
C GLY A 435 -0.95 15.42 -11.52
N ASP A 436 -1.39 14.28 -11.00
CA ASP A 436 -2.78 13.99 -10.66
C ASP A 436 -2.84 13.11 -9.41
N ARG A 437 -3.91 13.23 -8.63
CA ARG A 437 -4.23 12.33 -7.51
C ARG A 437 -5.07 11.16 -7.99
N THR A 438 -5.01 10.04 -7.29
CA THR A 438 -5.81 8.84 -7.60
C THR A 438 -6.69 8.45 -6.43
N LYS A 439 -7.74 7.66 -6.69
CA LYS A 439 -8.56 7.05 -5.65
C LYS A 439 -8.40 5.55 -5.69
N HIS A 440 -8.27 4.94 -4.52
CA HIS A 440 -8.17 3.50 -4.39
C HIS A 440 -9.19 2.99 -3.39
N VAL A 441 -9.93 1.95 -3.79
CA VAL A 441 -11.03 1.36 -2.99
C VAL A 441 -10.83 -0.11 -2.70
N PHE A 442 -10.07 -0.80 -3.53
CA PHE A 442 -9.89 -2.23 -3.41
C PHE A 442 -8.75 -2.57 -2.46
N ASP A 443 -8.78 -3.79 -1.94
CA ASP A 443 -7.71 -4.30 -1.10
C ASP A 443 -6.48 -4.61 -1.95
N ASP A 444 -5.33 -4.42 -1.31
CA ASP A 444 -4.02 -4.90 -1.75
C ASP A 444 -3.38 -5.59 -0.53
N MET A 445 -2.18 -5.18 -0.10
CA MET A 445 -1.58 -5.65 1.15
C MET A 445 -2.38 -5.18 2.40
N LEU A 446 -3.06 -4.04 2.31
CA LEU A 446 -3.91 -3.46 3.36
C LEU A 446 -5.35 -3.28 2.84
N PRO A 447 -6.34 -3.08 3.74
CA PRO A 447 -7.68 -2.69 3.37
C PRO A 447 -7.69 -1.46 2.46
N GLY A 448 -8.50 -1.47 1.41
CA GLY A 448 -8.58 -0.35 0.47
C GLY A 448 -8.98 0.96 1.16
N PRO A 449 -8.28 2.08 0.94
CA PRO A 449 -8.43 3.28 1.77
C PRO A 449 -9.83 3.88 1.74
N ASN A 450 -10.49 3.88 0.56
CA ASN A 450 -11.87 4.35 0.46
C ASN A 450 -12.87 3.39 1.12
N ALA A 451 -12.63 2.08 1.06
CA ALA A 451 -13.48 1.11 1.71
C ALA A 451 -13.36 1.20 3.23
N GLU A 452 -12.13 1.34 3.75
CA GLU A 452 -11.88 1.52 5.18
C GLU A 452 -12.36 2.89 5.67
N ALA A 453 -12.26 3.95 4.86
CA ALA A 453 -12.90 5.24 5.16
C ALA A 453 -14.42 5.09 5.31
N ALA A 454 -15.09 4.41 4.38
CA ALA A 454 -16.53 4.18 4.47
C ALA A 454 -16.90 3.38 5.73
N ARG A 455 -16.11 2.37 6.06
CA ARG A 455 -16.28 1.55 7.27
C ARG A 455 -16.09 2.35 8.56
N LEU A 456 -15.03 3.16 8.64
CA LEU A 456 -14.78 4.10 9.73
C LEU A 456 -15.97 5.04 9.92
N LEU A 457 -16.47 5.64 8.84
CA LEU A 457 -17.62 6.54 8.87
C LEU A 457 -18.89 5.81 9.33
N ALA A 458 -19.16 4.60 8.84
CA ALA A 458 -20.30 3.80 9.30
C ALA A 458 -20.25 3.55 10.82
N ARG A 459 -19.08 3.18 11.35
CA ARG A 459 -18.87 2.94 12.79
C ARG A 459 -18.93 4.21 13.62
N LEU A 460 -18.41 5.33 13.12
CA LEU A 460 -18.56 6.63 13.77
C LEU A 460 -20.04 7.03 13.86
N ALA A 461 -20.85 6.74 12.85
CA ALA A 461 -22.29 6.98 12.89
C ALA A 461 -22.96 6.19 14.03
N GLU A 462 -22.54 4.94 14.27
CA GLU A 462 -23.05 4.11 15.37
C GLU A 462 -22.63 4.63 16.74
N VAL A 463 -21.36 5.00 16.92
CA VAL A 463 -20.82 5.42 18.22
C VAL A 463 -21.26 6.83 18.60
N THR A 464 -21.39 7.75 17.62
CA THR A 464 -21.73 9.16 17.88
C THR A 464 -23.22 9.48 17.73
N GLY A 465 -23.96 8.63 17.01
CA GLY A 465 -25.34 8.91 16.59
C GLY A 465 -25.47 9.94 15.47
N ASP A 466 -24.37 10.50 14.94
CA ASP A 466 -24.42 11.46 13.85
C ASP A 466 -24.65 10.76 12.50
N VAL A 467 -25.86 10.95 11.96
CA VAL A 467 -26.30 10.41 10.67
C VAL A 467 -25.50 10.94 9.47
N SER A 468 -24.80 12.07 9.62
CA SER A 468 -23.96 12.64 8.55
C SER A 468 -22.85 11.66 8.13
N TYR A 469 -22.26 10.93 9.09
CA TYR A 469 -21.23 9.94 8.83
C TYR A 469 -21.78 8.78 7.98
N ARG A 470 -22.98 8.28 8.27
CA ARG A 470 -23.60 7.20 7.48
C ARG A 470 -23.87 7.63 6.03
N ARG A 471 -24.34 8.87 5.81
CA ARG A 471 -24.54 9.41 4.46
C ARG A 471 -23.21 9.50 3.69
N ARG A 472 -22.15 9.96 4.35
CA ARG A 472 -20.80 10.03 3.77
C ARG A 472 -20.22 8.64 3.47
N ALA A 473 -20.43 7.67 4.36
CA ALA A 473 -20.05 6.27 4.12
C ALA A 473 -20.73 5.73 2.85
N GLN A 474 -22.03 5.95 2.70
CA GLN A 474 -22.78 5.52 1.51
C GLN A 474 -22.28 6.21 0.24
N ALA A 475 -22.12 7.54 0.26
CA ALA A 475 -21.62 8.30 -0.88
C ALA A 475 -20.20 7.88 -1.30
N THR A 476 -19.36 7.52 -0.33
CA THR A 476 -18.01 6.98 -0.56
C THR A 476 -18.09 5.66 -1.34
N LEU A 477 -18.93 4.73 -0.92
CA LEU A 477 -19.08 3.43 -1.60
C LEU A 477 -19.76 3.55 -2.96
N GLU A 478 -20.75 4.43 -3.10
CA GLU A 478 -21.46 4.68 -4.36
C GLU A 478 -20.55 5.26 -5.45
N ALA A 479 -19.45 5.92 -5.08
CA ALA A 479 -18.43 6.37 -6.04
C ALA A 479 -17.74 5.21 -6.78
N PHE A 480 -17.73 4.01 -6.20
CA PHE A 480 -17.04 2.82 -6.74
C PHE A 480 -17.98 1.63 -6.98
N ALA A 481 -19.28 1.75 -6.68
CA ALA A 481 -20.21 0.62 -6.72
C ALA A 481 -20.31 -0.04 -8.11
N GLY A 482 -20.09 0.72 -9.19
CA GLY A 482 -20.09 0.22 -10.55
C GLY A 482 -18.86 -0.60 -10.94
N THR A 483 -17.79 -0.61 -10.13
CA THR A 483 -16.55 -1.39 -10.40
C THR A 483 -16.43 -2.67 -9.62
N VAL A 484 -17.34 -2.95 -8.67
CA VAL A 484 -17.28 -4.10 -7.76
C VAL A 484 -17.45 -5.43 -8.51
N GLY A 485 -18.17 -5.42 -9.64
CA GLY A 485 -18.39 -6.60 -10.46
C GLY A 485 -17.08 -7.10 -11.08
N GLY A 486 -16.62 -8.28 -10.64
CA GLY A 486 -15.42 -8.94 -11.19
C GLY A 486 -14.11 -8.65 -10.44
N THR A 487 -14.13 -7.90 -9.33
CA THR A 487 -12.93 -7.63 -8.53
C THR A 487 -12.56 -8.78 -7.56
N GLY A 488 -13.51 -9.66 -7.27
CA GLY A 488 -13.28 -10.87 -6.48
C GLY A 488 -12.80 -10.57 -5.05
N LEU A 489 -11.76 -11.28 -4.63
CA LEU A 489 -11.13 -11.15 -3.30
C LEU A 489 -10.71 -9.71 -2.94
N ARG A 490 -10.34 -8.89 -3.92
CA ARG A 490 -9.91 -7.49 -3.70
C ARG A 490 -11.05 -6.56 -3.27
N ALA A 491 -12.31 -6.98 -3.39
CA ALA A 491 -13.47 -6.20 -2.94
C ALA A 491 -13.88 -6.50 -1.49
N THR A 492 -13.09 -7.26 -0.72
CA THR A 492 -13.48 -7.74 0.61
C THR A 492 -13.85 -6.59 1.55
N THR A 493 -12.96 -5.63 1.77
CA THR A 493 -13.25 -4.49 2.67
C THR A 493 -14.41 -3.65 2.15
N PHE A 494 -14.52 -3.46 0.83
CA PHE A 494 -15.65 -2.74 0.23
C PHE A 494 -16.97 -3.42 0.59
N LEU A 495 -17.06 -4.75 0.42
CA LEU A 495 -18.27 -5.51 0.71
C LEU A 495 -18.60 -5.48 2.20
N ALA A 496 -17.60 -5.60 3.08
CA ALA A 496 -17.77 -5.45 4.52
C ALA A 496 -18.32 -4.05 4.89
N ALA A 497 -17.68 -2.99 4.38
CA ALA A 497 -18.09 -1.61 4.60
C ALA A 497 -19.52 -1.33 4.08
N ALA A 498 -19.87 -1.89 2.93
CA ALA A 498 -21.21 -1.77 2.36
C ALA A 498 -22.29 -2.42 3.24
N ARG A 499 -21.98 -3.56 3.86
CA ARG A 499 -22.89 -4.22 4.81
C ARG A 499 -23.06 -3.45 6.12
N GLU A 500 -21.98 -2.87 6.63
CA GLU A 500 -22.03 -2.00 7.82
C GLU A 500 -22.84 -0.71 7.49
N THR A 501 -22.63 -0.12 6.32
CA THR A 501 -23.22 1.16 5.91
C THR A 501 -24.72 1.11 5.64
N LEU A 502 -25.20 0.11 4.89
CA LEU A 502 -26.63 0.00 4.57
C LEU A 502 -27.48 -0.31 5.80
N GLY A 503 -26.86 -0.67 6.93
CA GLY A 503 -27.56 -1.27 8.04
C GLY A 503 -28.22 -2.59 7.62
N THR A 504 -28.85 -3.27 8.57
CA THR A 504 -29.80 -4.33 8.22
C THR A 504 -31.05 -3.69 7.59
N PRO A 505 -31.64 -4.25 6.52
CA PRO A 505 -33.06 -4.06 6.31
C PRO A 505 -33.87 -4.55 7.53
#